data_AF-A0A2V8TS45-F1
#
_entry.id   AF-A0A2V8TS45-F1
#
_cell.length_a   1.000
_cell.length_b   1.000
_cell.length_c   1.000
_cell.angle_alpha   90.00
_cell.angle_beta   90.00
_cell.angle_gamma   90.00
#
_symmetry.space_group_name_H-M   'P 1'
#
loop_
_entity.id
_entity.type
_entity.pdbx_description
1 polymer ?
#
loop_
_entity_poly.entity_id
_entity_poly.type
_entity_poly.pdbx_seq_one_letter_code
_entity_poly.pdbx_strand_id
1 'polypeptide(L)' 'MKFKQNNKDTQLPTVARQDSVDEEIARVAYHYWETRGGGEGHALDDWLMAEQEVLRRRGIRSRSEEREKRASTAA' A
#
# COMPACT_ATOMS: atom_id res chain seq x y z
N MET A 1 -29.06 15.25 30.93
CA MET A 1 -28.12 15.90 29.98
C MET A 1 -27.33 14.82 29.26
N LYS A 2 -27.20 14.90 27.92
CA LYS A 2 -26.47 13.92 27.08
C LYS A 2 -24.99 14.32 26.99
N PHE A 3 -24.09 13.56 27.61
CA PHE A 3 -22.67 13.65 27.32
C PHE A 3 -22.38 12.74 26.12
N LYS A 4 -22.16 13.35 24.96
CA LYS A 4 -21.82 12.64 23.73
C LYS A 4 -20.46 11.96 23.92
N GLN A 5 -20.43 10.65 23.75
CA GLN A 5 -19.22 9.85 23.63
C GLN A 5 -18.45 10.36 22.40
N ASN A 6 -17.52 11.28 22.60
CA ASN A 6 -16.48 11.60 21.62
C ASN A 6 -15.25 10.79 21.99
N ASN A 7 -15.32 9.47 21.81
CA ASN A 7 -14.12 8.66 21.84
C ASN A 7 -13.38 8.92 20.53
N LYS A 8 -12.17 9.49 20.62
CA LYS A 8 -11.27 9.71 19.48
C LYS A 8 -10.61 8.39 19.07
N ASP A 9 -11.39 7.31 19.08
CA ASP A 9 -11.00 6.00 18.63
C ASP A 9 -11.10 5.95 17.11
N THR A 10 -10.39 6.85 16.41
CA THR A 10 -9.93 6.48 15.06
C THR A 10 -8.74 5.54 15.22
N GLN A 11 -8.97 4.45 15.95
CA GLN A 11 -8.35 3.17 15.70
C GLN A 11 -8.71 2.87 14.25
N LEU A 12 -7.86 3.30 13.32
CA LEU A 12 -7.89 2.85 11.94
C LEU A 12 -8.00 1.33 12.03
N PRO A 13 -9.08 0.72 11.52
CA PRO A 13 -9.25 -0.70 11.66
C PRO A 13 -8.02 -1.33 11.03
N THR A 14 -7.31 -2.13 11.81
CA THR A 14 -6.37 -3.16 11.32
C THR A 14 -7.21 -4.23 10.61
N VAL A 15 -7.96 -3.81 9.59
CA VAL A 15 -8.41 -4.68 8.55
C VAL A 15 -7.16 -4.92 7.71
N ALA A 16 -6.82 -6.18 7.51
CA ALA A 16 -6.10 -6.60 6.32
C ALA A 16 -7.01 -6.32 5.10
N ARG A 17 -7.42 -5.07 4.92
CA ARG A 17 -8.08 -4.57 3.73
C ARG A 17 -7.01 -4.77 2.67
N GLN A 18 -7.34 -5.49 1.59
CA GLN A 18 -6.51 -5.38 0.40
C GLN A 18 -6.37 -3.90 0.13
N ASP A 19 -5.20 -3.36 0.46
CA ASP A 19 -4.94 -1.96 0.21
C ASP A 19 -5.16 -1.77 -1.28
N SER A 20 -6.01 -0.79 -1.60
CA SER A 20 -6.18 -0.36 -2.98
C SER A 20 -4.80 -0.12 -3.60
N VAL A 21 -4.70 -0.25 -4.92
CA VAL A 21 -3.44 0.02 -5.64
C VAL A 21 -2.91 1.39 -5.19
N ASP A 22 -3.79 2.37 -5.12
CA ASP A 22 -3.50 3.75 -4.72
C ASP A 22 -2.96 3.86 -3.29
N GLU A 23 -3.50 3.11 -2.32
CA GLU A 23 -2.99 3.07 -0.95
C GLU A 23 -1.59 2.42 -0.86
N GLU A 24 -1.33 1.39 -1.66
CA GLU A 24 0.02 0.79 -1.74
C GLU A 24 1.01 1.77 -2.37
N ILE A 25 0.60 2.49 -3.42
CA ILE A 25 1.40 3.54 -4.07
C ILE A 25 1.69 4.66 -3.07
N ALA A 26 0.69 5.15 -2.35
CA ALA A 26 0.85 6.22 -1.38
C ALA A 26 1.86 5.87 -0.28
N ARG A 27 1.84 4.62 0.23
CA ARG A 27 2.82 4.15 1.21
C ARG A 27 4.24 4.09 0.66
N VAL A 28 4.41 3.58 -0.57
CA VAL A 28 5.74 3.50 -1.19
C VAL A 28 6.28 4.90 -1.50
N ALA A 29 5.43 5.81 -1.99
CA ALA A 29 5.79 7.20 -2.26
C ALA A 29 6.21 7.93 -0.98
N TYR A 30 5.46 7.72 0.12
CA TYR A 30 5.82 8.26 1.43
C TYR A 30 7.18 7.75 1.91
N HIS A 31 7.47 6.46 1.72
CA HIS A 31 8.79 5.92 2.05
C HIS A 31 9.92 6.55 1.22
N TYR A 32 9.71 6.78 -0.08
CA TYR A 32 10.69 7.51 -0.89
C TYR A 32 10.88 8.94 -0.37
N TRP A 33 9.80 9.61 0.00
CA TRP A 33 9.86 10.94 0.59
C TRP A 33 10.58 10.99 1.95
N GLU A 34 10.43 9.96 2.76
CA GLU A 34 11.10 9.86 4.06
C GLU A 34 12.59 9.56 3.91
N THR A 35 12.97 8.63 3.01
CA THR A 35 14.36 8.20 2.81
C THR A 35 15.29 9.29 2.29
N ARG A 36 14.76 10.26 1.53
CA ARG A 36 15.47 11.47 1.09
C ARG A 36 15.61 12.54 2.19
N GLY A 37 15.01 12.34 3.36
CA GLY A 37 14.99 13.32 4.46
C GLY A 37 13.92 14.40 4.33
N GLY A 38 12.86 14.15 3.55
CA GLY A 38 11.81 15.11 3.26
C GLY A 38 12.22 16.19 2.24
N GLY A 39 11.28 17.04 1.88
CA GLY A 39 11.47 18.12 0.90
C GLY A 39 10.28 18.31 -0.02
N GLU A 40 10.03 19.56 -0.40
CA GLU A 40 8.97 19.91 -1.34
C GLU A 40 9.43 19.76 -2.80
N GLY A 41 8.50 19.67 -3.74
CA GLY A 41 8.78 19.69 -5.17
C GLY A 41 8.96 18.32 -5.85
N HIS A 42 8.93 17.22 -5.08
CA HIS A 42 9.16 15.87 -5.63
C HIS A 42 8.06 14.86 -5.32
N ALA A 43 6.97 15.30 -4.71
CA ALA A 43 5.85 14.43 -4.39
C ALA A 43 5.30 13.70 -5.63
N LEU A 44 5.31 14.37 -6.80
CA LEU A 44 4.89 13.75 -8.06
C LEU A 44 5.88 12.67 -8.53
N ASP A 45 7.18 12.94 -8.46
CA ASP A 45 8.21 11.99 -8.85
C ASP A 45 8.20 10.76 -7.94
N ASP A 46 8.11 10.98 -6.62
CA ASP A 46 8.03 9.93 -5.60
C ASP A 46 6.77 9.07 -5.81
N TRP A 47 5.65 9.69 -6.21
CA TRP A 47 4.41 9.00 -6.54
C TRP A 47 4.51 8.15 -7.82
N LEU A 48 5.10 8.69 -8.89
CA LEU A 48 5.28 7.96 -10.17
C LEU A 48 6.23 6.76 -10.00
N MET A 49 7.32 6.93 -9.24
CA MET A 49 8.23 5.82 -8.92
C MET A 49 7.52 4.74 -8.10
N ALA A 50 6.68 5.14 -7.14
CA ALA A 50 5.88 4.22 -6.35
C ALA A 50 4.84 3.46 -7.19
N GLU A 51 4.14 4.15 -8.10
CA GLU A 51 3.19 3.55 -9.03
C GLU A 51 3.86 2.46 -9.87
N GLN A 52 4.99 2.77 -10.50
CA GLN A 52 5.73 1.81 -11.31
C GLN A 52 6.14 0.57 -10.50
N GLU A 53 6.62 0.76 -9.27
CA GLU A 53 7.05 -0.34 -8.41
C GLU A 53 5.87 -1.21 -7.94
N VAL A 54 4.75 -0.60 -7.56
CA VAL A 54 3.55 -1.34 -7.14
C VAL A 54 2.96 -2.14 -8.30
N LEU A 55 2.85 -1.53 -9.48
CA LEU A 55 2.37 -2.22 -10.68
C LEU A 55 3.30 -3.37 -11.07
N ARG A 56 4.63 -3.18 -10.97
CA ARG A 56 5.61 -4.24 -11.19
C ARG A 56 5.45 -5.39 -10.20
N ARG A 57 5.30 -5.10 -8.90
CA ARG A 57 5.09 -6.11 -7.86
C ARG A 57 3.79 -6.88 -8.07
N ARG A 58 2.69 -6.21 -8.43
CA ARG A 58 1.41 -6.86 -8.72
C ARG A 58 1.45 -7.68 -10.01
N GLY A 59 2.18 -7.23 -11.04
CA GLY A 59 2.42 -7.99 -12.27
C GLY A 59 3.30 -9.22 -12.07
N ILE A 60 4.36 -9.13 -11.25
CA ILE A 60 5.19 -10.28 -10.85
C ILE A 60 4.37 -11.24 -9.98
N ARG A 61 3.61 -10.72 -9.00
CA ARG A 61 2.72 -11.52 -8.15
C ARG A 61 1.67 -12.28 -8.96
N SER A 62 1.09 -11.68 -9.99
CA SER A 62 0.15 -12.38 -10.89
C SER A 62 0.76 -13.64 -11.53
N ARG A 63 2.01 -13.60 -12.00
CA ARG A 63 2.70 -14.77 -12.57
C ARG A 63 3.25 -15.73 -11.51
N SER A 64 3.67 -15.24 -10.34
CA SER A 64 4.25 -16.09 -9.30
C SER A 64 3.18 -16.81 -8.48
N GLU A 65 2.09 -16.13 -8.12
CA GLU A 65 0.96 -16.74 -7.37
C GLU A 65 0.23 -17.80 -8.21
N GLU A 66 0.15 -17.63 -9.53
CA GLU A 66 -0.46 -18.63 -10.43
C GLU A 66 0.42 -19.88 -10.60
N ARG A 67 1.75 -19.74 -10.57
CA ARG A 67 2.68 -20.88 -10.60
C ARG A 67 2.72 -21.63 -9.27
N GLU A 68 2.70 -20.91 -8.15
CA GLU A 68 2.66 -21.49 -6.81
C GLU A 68 1.36 -22.28 -6.57
N LYS A 69 0.21 -21.72 -6.97
CA LYS A 69 -1.10 -22.38 -6.85
C LYS A 69 -1.24 -23.60 -7.75
N ARG A 70 -0.70 -23.56 -8.98
CA ARG A 70 -0.67 -24.72 -9.90
C ARG A 70 0.25 -25.83 -9.39
N ALA A 71 1.37 -25.49 -8.76
CA ALA A 71 2.26 -26.50 -8.17
C ALA A 71 1.66 -27.18 -6.93
N SER A 72 0.85 -26.47 -6.15
CA SER A 72 0.22 -27.00 -4.93
C SER A 72 -1.06 -27.82 -5.16
N THR A 73 -1.65 -27.79 -6.36
CA THR A 73 -2.85 -28.59 -6.70
C THR A 73 -2.49 -29.95 -7.33
N ALA A 74 -1.19 -30.23 -7.53
CA ALA A 74 -0.69 -31.44 -8.19
C ALA A 74 -0.09 -32.49 -7.22
N ALA A 75 -0.38 -32.41 -5.92
CA ALA A 75 0.02 -33.39 -4.91
C ALA A 75 -1.20 -34.18 -4.41
#